data_AF-A0ABD0P282-F1
#
_entry.id   AF-A0ABD0P282-F1
#
_cell.length_a   1.000
_cell.length_b   1.000
_cell.length_c   1.000
_cell.angle_alpha   90.00
_cell.angle_beta   90.00
_cell.angle_gamma   90.00
#
_symmetry.space_group_name_H-M   'P 1'
#
loop_
_entity.id
_entity.type
_entity.pdbx_description
1 polymer ?
#
loop_
_entity_poly.entity_id
_entity_poly.type
_entity_poly.pdbx_seq_one_letter_code
_entity_poly.pdbx_strand_id
1 'polypeptide(L)' 'MDPSQHNPPAGHQIVHVRGDSETDLEALFNAVMNPKNAIIPPSVPMRLRKLPDSFFKPPEPKSHSRQ' A
#
# COMPACT_ATOMS: atom_id res chain seq x y z
N MET A 1 -27.83 1.01 41.61
CA MET A 1 -27.00 1.82 40.68
C MET A 1 -25.71 1.05 40.50
N ASP A 2 -25.62 0.25 39.43
CA ASP A 2 -24.44 -0.53 39.08
C ASP A 2 -23.57 0.32 38.13
N PRO A 3 -22.28 0.59 38.45
CA PRO A 3 -21.42 1.45 37.65
C PRO A 3 -20.77 0.75 36.43
N SER A 4 -21.20 -0.46 36.05
CA SER A 4 -20.52 -1.25 34.99
C SER A 4 -21.17 -1.23 33.61
N GLN A 5 -21.97 -0.21 33.27
CA GLN A 5 -22.37 0.03 31.87
C GLN A 5 -21.19 0.53 31.02
N HIS A 6 -20.32 -0.39 30.59
CA HIS A 6 -19.43 -0.14 29.46
C HIS A 6 -20.25 -0.33 28.18
N ASN A 7 -20.70 0.78 27.59
CA ASN A 7 -21.11 0.82 26.19
C ASN A 7 -19.93 0.28 25.34
N PRO A 8 -20.12 -0.63 24.36
CA PRO A 8 -19.01 -1.09 23.54
C PRO A 8 -18.33 0.12 22.87
N PRO A 9 -16.99 0.18 22.85
CA PRO A 9 -16.28 1.33 22.31
C PRO A 9 -16.65 1.55 20.84
N ALA A 10 -16.82 2.81 20.45
CA ALA A 10 -17.18 3.20 19.10
C ALA A 10 -16.09 2.76 18.10
N GLY A 11 -16.47 1.91 17.14
CA GLY A 11 -15.65 1.47 16.01
C GLY A 11 -14.86 0.18 16.28
N HIS A 12 -15.25 -0.92 15.63
CA HIS A 12 -14.48 -2.17 15.65
C HIS A 12 -13.50 -2.18 14.46
N GLN A 13 -12.20 -2.05 14.73
CA GLN A 13 -11.16 -2.20 13.70
C GLN A 13 -10.68 -3.65 13.68
N ILE A 14 -10.81 -4.31 12.53
CA ILE A 14 -10.31 -5.67 12.30
C ILE A 14 -9.28 -5.60 11.18
N VAL A 15 -8.07 -6.13 11.42
CA VAL A 15 -6.98 -6.16 10.44
C VAL A 15 -6.58 -7.62 10.22
N HIS A 16 -6.60 -8.07 8.97
CA HIS A 16 -6.13 -9.39 8.58
C HIS A 16 -4.71 -9.28 8.04
N VAL A 17 -3.75 -9.85 8.77
CA VAL A 17 -2.35 -9.93 8.34
C VAL A 17 -2.10 -11.33 7.81
N ARG A 18 -1.51 -11.43 6.62
CA ARG A 18 -1.14 -12.71 6.01
C ARG A 18 0.05 -13.30 6.78
N GLY A 19 0.09 -14.62 6.94
CA GLY A 19 1.10 -15.30 7.77
C GLY A 19 2.56 -15.16 7.29
N ASP A 20 2.78 -14.77 6.04
CA ASP A 20 4.09 -14.56 5.41
C ASP A 20 4.40 -13.08 5.13
N SER A 21 3.69 -12.13 5.77
CA SER A 21 3.80 -10.70 5.46
C SER A 21 5.23 -10.14 5.61
N GLU A 22 6.02 -10.65 6.55
CA GLU A 22 7.41 -10.23 6.73
C GLU A 22 8.29 -10.69 5.56
N THR A 23 8.14 -11.95 5.15
CA THR A 23 8.87 -12.51 4.01
C THR A 23 8.43 -11.89 2.69
N ASP A 24 7.13 -11.60 2.52
CA ASP A 24 6.59 -10.90 1.34
C ASP A 24 7.14 -9.48 1.22
N LEU A 25 7.25 -8.77 2.35
CA LEU A 25 7.85 -7.44 2.39
C LEU A 25 9.33 -7.49 1.99
N GLU A 26 10.11 -8.46 2.48
CA GLU A 26 11.52 -8.62 2.09
C GLU A 26 11.66 -8.99 0.59
N ALA A 27 10.81 -9.90 0.11
CA ALA A 27 10.80 -10.32 -1.30
C ALA A 27 10.54 -9.14 -2.25
N LEU A 28 9.71 -8.16 -1.86
CA LEU A 28 9.45 -6.96 -2.63
C LEU A 28 10.72 -6.12 -2.89
N PHE A 29 11.62 -6.01 -1.92
CA PHE A 29 12.89 -5.29 -2.10
C PHE A 29 13.90 -6.14 -2.88
N ASN A 30 14.01 -7.43 -2.53
CA ASN A 30 14.92 -8.35 -3.21
C ASN A 30 14.62 -8.51 -4.71
N ALA A 31 13.37 -8.37 -5.12
CA ALA A 31 12.95 -8.30 -6.53
C ALA A 31 13.72 -7.28 -7.37
N VAL A 32 14.07 -6.14 -6.78
CA VAL A 32 14.75 -5.03 -7.48
C VAL A 32 16.24 -5.03 -7.16
N MET A 33 16.62 -5.31 -5.92
CA MET A 33 18.01 -5.25 -5.46
C MET A 33 18.82 -6.49 -5.91
N ASN A 34 18.18 -7.65 -5.97
CA ASN A 34 18.79 -8.95 -6.27
C ASN A 34 18.02 -9.69 -7.39
N PRO A 35 17.87 -9.08 -8.58
CA PRO A 35 16.89 -9.52 -9.59
C PRO A 35 17.16 -10.91 -10.18
N LYS A 36 18.39 -11.43 -10.06
CA LYS A 36 18.73 -12.79 -10.53
C LYS A 36 18.27 -13.90 -9.59
N ASN A 37 18.07 -13.57 -8.31
CA ASN A 37 17.77 -14.52 -7.25
C ASN A 37 16.32 -14.39 -6.76
N ALA A 38 15.62 -13.31 -7.12
CA ALA A 38 14.25 -13.08 -6.71
C ALA A 38 13.27 -13.99 -7.47
N ILE A 39 12.53 -14.80 -6.72
CA ILE A 39 11.47 -15.67 -7.26
C ILE A 39 10.15 -14.91 -7.15
N ILE A 40 9.95 -13.92 -8.03
CA ILE A 40 8.68 -13.20 -8.15
C ILE A 40 8.10 -13.35 -9.56
N PRO A 41 6.76 -13.42 -9.71
CA PRO A 41 6.15 -13.46 -11.03
C PRO A 41 6.55 -12.21 -11.84
N PRO A 42 7.05 -12.37 -13.08
CA PRO A 42 7.38 -11.23 -13.92
C PRO A 42 6.10 -10.47 -14.28
N SER A 43 6.18 -9.13 -14.30
CA SER A 43 5.07 -8.27 -14.71
C SER A 43 5.53 -7.21 -15.69
N VAL A 44 4.64 -6.80 -16.60
CA VAL A 44 4.92 -5.69 -17.52
C VAL A 44 5.03 -4.40 -16.71
N PRO A 45 6.17 -3.66 -16.77
CA PRO A 45 6.32 -2.37 -16.10
C PRO A 45 5.18 -1.42 -16.47
N MET A 46 4.68 -0.64 -15.51
CA MET A 46 3.51 0.22 -15.72
C MET A 46 3.67 1.14 -16.94
N ARG A 47 4.87 1.70 -17.17
CA ARG A 47 5.18 2.60 -18.30
C ARG A 47 5.05 1.96 -19.69
N LEU A 48 5.07 0.63 -19.79
CA LEU A 48 4.89 -0.12 -21.04
C LEU A 48 3.44 -0.57 -21.26
N ARG A 49 2.54 -0.27 -20.32
CA ARG A 49 1.11 -0.57 -20.46
C ARG A 49 0.41 0.59 -21.17
N LYS A 50 -0.76 0.31 -21.73
CA LYS A 50 -1.65 1.32 -22.33
C LYS A 50 -2.37 2.11 -21.24
N LEU A 51 -1.67 3.06 -20.61
CA LEU A 51 -2.20 3.93 -19.58
C LEU A 51 -2.21 5.40 -20.05
N PRO A 52 -3.15 6.23 -19.55
CA PRO A 52 -3.13 7.67 -19.84
C PRO A 52 -1.82 8.33 -19.39
N ASP A 53 -1.38 9.36 -20.11
CA ASP A 53 -0.18 10.15 -19.79
C ASP A 53 -0.16 10.67 -18.34
N SER A 54 -1.34 11.05 -17.82
CA SER A 54 -1.51 11.56 -16.46
C SER A 54 -1.20 10.53 -15.37
N PHE A 55 -1.14 9.24 -15.70
CA PHE A 55 -0.76 8.20 -14.76
C PHE A 55 0.71 8.34 -14.31
N PHE A 56 1.57 8.91 -15.16
CA PHE A 56 3.01 9.10 -14.88
C PHE A 56 3.41 10.57 -14.77
N LYS A 57 2.53 11.51 -15.14
CA LYS A 57 2.74 12.95 -15.02
C LYS A 57 1.99 13.46 -13.79
N PRO A 58 2.68 13.74 -12.65
CA PRO A 58 2.01 14.31 -11.50
C PRO A 58 1.38 15.66 -11.89
N PRO A 59 0.23 16.03 -11.30
CA PRO A 59 -0.38 17.31 -11.58
C PRO A 59 0.55 18.45 -11.17
N GLU A 60 0.45 19.59 -11.86
CA GLU A 60 1.14 20.79 -11.42
C GLU A 60 0.73 21.12 -9.97
N PRO A 61 1.66 21.58 -9.12
CA PRO A 61 1.32 22.07 -7.79
C PRO A 61 0.33 23.21 -7.96
N LYS A 62 -0.95 22.96 -7.66
CA LYS A 62 -1.91 24.05 -7.58
C LYS A 62 -1.43 24.95 -6.45
N SER A 63 -1.19 26.24 -6.73
CA SER A 63 -1.07 27.26 -5.69
C SER A 63 -2.44 27.37 -5.00
N HIS A 64 -2.76 26.40 -4.15
CA HIS A 64 -3.74 26.63 -3.09
C HIS A 64 -3.00 27.52 -2.10
N SER A 65 -3.06 28.82 -2.38
CA SER A 65 -2.90 29.84 -1.35
C SER A 65 -3.84 29.39 -0.23
N ARG A 66 -3.26 28.84 0.84
CA ARG A 66 -3.96 28.60 2.09
C ARG A 66 -4.27 29.98 2.65
N GLN A 67 -5.29 30.63 2.11
CA GLN A 67 -5.99 31.75 2.74
C GLN A 67 -7.19 31.18 3.50
#